data_AF-A0A969GL39-F1
#
_entry.id   AF-A0A969GL39-F1
#
_cell.length_a   1.000
_cell.length_b   1.000
_cell.length_c   1.000
_cell.angle_alpha   90.00
_cell.angle_beta   90.00
_cell.angle_gamma   90.00
#
_symmetry.space_group_name_H-M   'P 1'
#
loop_
_entity.id
_entity.type
_entity.pdbx_description
1 polymer ?
#
loop_
_entity_poly.entity_id
_entity_poly.type
_entity_poly.pdbx_seq_one_letter_code
_entity_poly.pdbx_strand_id
1 'polypeptide(L)'
;MTQFVHLFDPALGMAAQRDLPPRGGKNPTSSWLPGEVIVDEISLQIGAEVAPGDYQLRLGLYDAANGATRVPVRDKNDNDLPDSQILLTTITVGR
;
A
#
# COMPACT_ATOMS: atom_id res chain seq x y z
N MET A 1 -6.78 6.84 -9.89
CA MET A 1 -6.17 6.49 -8.59
C MET A 1 -5.88 5.00 -8.55
N THR A 2 -4.68 4.66 -8.11
CA THR A 2 -4.21 3.29 -7.92
C THR A 2 -3.68 3.19 -6.50
N GLN A 3 -4.01 2.12 -5.79
CA GLN A 3 -3.40 1.81 -4.51
C GLN A 3 -2.21 0.89 -4.74
N PHE A 4 -1.15 1.07 -3.98
CA PHE A 4 -0.05 0.13 -3.90
C PHE A 4 0.01 -0.48 -2.51
N VAL A 5 0.30 -1.77 -2.44
CA VAL A 5 0.67 -2.45 -1.20
C VAL A 5 2.03 -3.07 -1.40
N HIS A 6 2.99 -2.66 -0.57
CA HIS A 6 4.36 -3.14 -0.62
C HIS A 6 4.68 -3.90 0.65
N LEU A 7 5.31 -5.06 0.51
CA LEU A 7 5.99 -5.78 1.56
C LEU A 7 7.48 -5.66 1.32
N PHE A 8 8.14 -4.75 2.04
CA PHE A 8 9.48 -4.27 1.72
C PHE A 8 10.33 -4.10 2.97
N ASP A 9 11.62 -4.35 2.84
CA ASP A 9 12.63 -3.97 3.80
C ASP A 9 13.82 -3.27 3.10
N PRO A 10 14.40 -2.19 3.65
CA PRO A 10 15.52 -1.50 3.02
C PRO A 10 16.77 -2.34 2.79
N ALA A 11 17.03 -3.37 3.61
CA ALA A 11 18.19 -4.23 3.50
C ALA A 11 17.91 -5.49 2.65
N LEU A 12 16.70 -6.04 2.74
CA LEU A 12 16.31 -7.28 2.06
C LEU A 12 15.60 -7.05 0.71
N GLY A 13 15.15 -5.82 0.44
CA GLY A 13 14.43 -5.46 -0.77
C GLY A 13 12.93 -5.75 -0.72
N MET A 14 12.31 -5.87 -1.89
CA MET A 14 10.88 -6.11 -2.05
C MET A 14 10.58 -7.62 -1.96
N ALA A 15 9.80 -8.04 -0.97
CA ALA A 15 9.31 -9.42 -0.86
C ALA A 15 8.07 -9.66 -1.73
N ALA A 16 7.14 -8.70 -1.75
CA ALA A 16 5.94 -8.75 -2.57
C ALA A 16 5.38 -7.35 -2.78
N GLN A 17 4.72 -7.13 -3.90
CA GLN A 17 4.00 -5.89 -4.15
C GLN A 17 2.73 -6.15 -4.97
N ARG A 18 1.76 -5.25 -4.84
CA ARG A 18 0.61 -5.22 -5.74
C ARG A 18 0.10 -3.80 -5.91
N ASP A 19 -0.16 -3.46 -7.17
CA ASP A 19 -0.76 -2.21 -7.60
C ASP A 19 -2.09 -2.49 -8.28
N LEU A 20 -3.15 -1.84 -7.82
CA LEU A 20 -4.49 -2.00 -8.38
C LEU A 20 -5.40 -0.81 -8.06
N PRO A 21 -6.41 -0.51 -8.88
CA PRO A 21 -7.47 0.39 -8.45
C PRO A 21 -8.19 -0.20 -7.23
N PRO A 22 -8.63 0.63 -6.26
CA PRO A 22 -9.42 0.15 -5.12
C PRO A 22 -10.63 -0.69 -5.55
N ARG A 23 -10.94 -1.74 -4.78
CA ARG A 23 -12.00 -2.72 -5.07
C ARG A 23 -11.86 -3.37 -6.45
N GLY A 24 -10.64 -3.45 -7.00
CA GLY A 24 -10.37 -3.90 -8.36
C GLY A 24 -11.04 -3.03 -9.43
N GLY A 25 -11.28 -1.75 -9.14
CA GLY A 25 -11.92 -0.78 -10.04
C GLY A 25 -13.44 -0.79 -10.03
N LYS A 26 -14.08 -1.66 -9.25
CA LYS A 26 -15.56 -1.73 -9.14
C LYS A 26 -16.17 -0.60 -8.31
N ASN A 27 -15.36 0.10 -7.52
CA ASN A 27 -15.76 1.28 -6.76
C ASN A 27 -14.63 2.33 -6.88
N PRO A 28 -14.68 3.20 -7.91
CA PRO A 28 -13.63 4.19 -8.13
C PRO A 28 -13.61 5.24 -7.02
N THR A 29 -12.42 5.75 -6.67
CA THR A 29 -12.26 6.77 -5.61
C THR A 29 -13.09 8.04 -5.83
N SER A 30 -13.50 8.33 -7.06
CA SER A 30 -14.36 9.48 -7.39
C SER A 30 -15.81 9.31 -6.96
N SER A 31 -16.26 8.09 -6.62
CA SER A 31 -17.60 7.85 -6.08
C SER A 31 -17.65 7.81 -4.56
N TRP A 32 -16.51 7.93 -3.88
CA TRP A 32 -16.45 7.84 -2.41
C TRP A 32 -17.08 9.06 -1.76
N LEU A 33 -17.84 8.81 -0.70
CA LEU A 33 -18.41 9.88 0.12
C LEU A 33 -17.49 10.20 1.33
N PRO A 34 -17.46 11.45 1.79
CA PRO A 34 -16.74 11.79 3.03
C PRO A 34 -17.22 10.93 4.21
N GLY A 35 -16.28 10.26 4.89
CA GLY A 35 -16.56 9.37 6.01
C GLY A 35 -17.03 7.96 5.65
N GLU A 36 -17.15 7.64 4.35
CA GLU A 36 -17.46 6.28 3.90
C GLU A 36 -16.31 5.30 4.24
N VAL A 37 -16.67 4.12 4.73
CA VAL A 37 -15.72 3.04 4.99
C VAL A 37 -15.74 2.06 3.83
N ILE A 38 -14.65 2.00 3.07
CA ILE A 38 -14.46 1.05 1.98
C ILE A 38 -13.62 -0.13 2.47
N VAL A 39 -14.17 -1.34 2.40
CA VAL A 39 -13.44 -2.58 2.71
C VAL A 39 -12.86 -3.15 1.42
N ASP A 40 -11.53 -3.25 1.32
CA ASP A 40 -10.86 -3.81 0.15
C ASP A 40 -10.00 -5.02 0.51
N GLU A 41 -10.01 -6.04 -0.35
CA GLU A 41 -9.25 -7.28 -0.16
C GLU A 41 -8.11 -7.35 -1.17
N ILE A 42 -6.89 -7.45 -0.64
CA ILE A 42 -5.66 -7.42 -1.43
C ILE A 42 -4.84 -8.65 -1.07
N SER A 43 -4.59 -9.53 -2.04
CA SER A 43 -3.75 -10.70 -1.82
C SER A 43 -2.29 -10.39 -2.21
N LEU A 44 -1.32 -10.61 -1.33
CA LEU A 44 0.08 -10.55 -1.72
C LEU A 44 0.63 -11.97 -1.85
N GLN A 45 1.23 -12.28 -2.99
CA GLN A 45 1.95 -13.54 -3.18
C GLN A 45 3.41 -13.29 -2.89
N ILE A 46 3.93 -13.99 -1.88
CA ILE A 46 5.34 -13.97 -1.50
C ILE A 46 6.01 -15.16 -2.19
N GLY A 47 7.06 -14.89 -2.97
CA GLY A 47 7.81 -15.92 -3.67
C GLY A 47 8.66 -16.77 -2.72
N ALA A 48 8.97 -18.00 -3.13
CA ALA A 48 9.81 -18.91 -2.34
C ALA A 48 11.29 -18.48 -2.29
N GLU A 49 11.69 -17.60 -3.22
CA GLU A 49 13.01 -16.99 -3.32
C GLU A 49 13.22 -15.82 -2.35
N VAL A 50 12.15 -15.34 -1.70
CA VAL A 50 12.24 -14.22 -0.76
C VAL A 50 13.09 -14.62 0.45
N ALA A 51 14.03 -13.75 0.79
CA ALA A 51 14.90 -13.98 1.94
C ALA A 51 14.08 -14.00 3.24
N PRO A 52 14.39 -14.89 4.20
CA PRO A 52 13.79 -14.83 5.52
C PRO A 52 14.15 -13.51 6.23
N GLY A 53 13.20 -12.94 6.95
CA GLY A 53 13.41 -11.69 7.67
C GLY A 53 12.12 -10.94 7.94
N ASP A 54 12.27 -9.76 8.56
CA ASP A 54 11.15 -8.87 8.86
C ASP A 54 10.97 -7.86 7.72
N TYR A 55 9.75 -7.79 7.19
CA TYR A 55 9.37 -6.87 6.13
C TYR A 55 8.26 -5.95 6.59
N GLN A 56 8.32 -4.69 6.17
CA GLN A 56 7.29 -3.69 6.45
C GLN A 56 6.18 -3.77 5.42
N LEU A 57 4.95 -3.99 5.88
CA LEU A 57 3.76 -3.89 5.04
C LEU A 57 3.30 -2.43 4.99
N ARG A 58 3.36 -1.83 3.81
CA ARG A 58 3.05 -0.42 3.56
C ARG A 58 1.95 -0.27 2.53
N LEU A 59 1.10 0.73 2.71
CA LEU A 59 -0.02 1.06 1.83
C LEU A 59 0.03 2.54 1.45
N GLY A 60 -0.29 2.85 0.21
CA GLY A 60 -0.55 4.22 -0.23
C GLY A 60 -1.36 4.28 -1.52
N LEU A 61 -1.66 5.50 -1.94
CA LEU A 61 -2.41 5.80 -3.16
C LEU A 61 -1.58 6.73 -4.04
N TYR A 62 -1.75 6.59 -5.35
CA TYR A 62 -1.16 7.51 -6.32
C TYR A 62 -2.07 7.70 -7.53
N ASP A 63 -1.86 8.81 -8.22
CA ASP A 63 -2.54 9.09 -9.47
C ASP A 63 -1.75 8.51 -10.65
N ALA A 64 -2.04 7.26 -11.00
CA ALA A 64 -1.45 6.59 -12.15
C ALA A 64 -1.75 7.29 -13.50
N ALA A 65 -2.82 8.08 -13.60
CA ALA A 65 -3.16 8.80 -14.82
C ALA A 65 -2.38 10.12 -14.96
N ASN A 66 -1.90 10.68 -13.85
CA ASN A 66 -1.23 11.98 -13.80
C ASN A 66 0.16 11.87 -13.18
N GLY A 67 1.08 11.26 -13.93
CA GLY A 67 2.52 11.25 -13.60
C GLY A 67 2.90 10.39 -12.39
N ALA A 68 2.02 9.50 -11.94
CA ALA A 68 2.22 8.64 -10.78
C ALA A 68 2.48 9.39 -9.46
N THR A 69 1.89 10.57 -9.31
CA THR A 69 2.05 11.40 -8.10
C THR A 69 1.35 10.73 -6.91
N ARG A 70 2.06 10.56 -5.79
CA ARG A 70 1.48 9.99 -4.56
C ARG A 70 0.48 10.95 -3.91
N VAL A 71 -0.62 10.41 -3.40
CA VAL A 71 -1.60 11.14 -2.62
C VAL A 71 -1.05 11.34 -1.21
N PRO A 72 -0.92 12.58 -0.69
CA PRO A 72 -0.46 12.81 0.67
C PRO A 72 -1.30 12.06 1.70
N VAL A 73 -0.63 11.49 2.70
CA VAL A 73 -1.28 10.83 3.83
C VAL A 73 -0.88 11.58 5.09
N ARG A 74 -1.84 11.84 5.96
CA ARG A 74 -1.61 12.55 7.23
C ARG A 74 -1.98 11.71 8.44
N ASP A 75 -1.26 11.94 9.53
CA ASP A 75 -1.60 11.36 10.82
C ASP A 75 -2.80 12.07 11.47
N LYS A 76 -3.21 11.60 12.66
CA LYS A 76 -4.31 12.18 13.43
C LYS A 76 -4.08 13.63 13.87
N ASN A 77 -2.85 14.13 13.80
CA ASN A 77 -2.46 15.48 14.16
C ASN A 77 -2.25 16.36 12.91
N ASP A 78 -2.66 15.91 11.72
CA ASP A 78 -2.52 16.58 10.43
C ASP A 78 -1.05 16.72 9.94
N ASN A 79 -0.11 15.93 10.48
CA ASN A 79 1.25 15.87 9.96
C ASN A 79 1.33 14.93 8.75
N ASP A 80 1.99 15.34 7.67
CA ASP A 80 2.26 14.47 6.53
C ASP A 80 3.15 13.28 6.96
N LEU A 81 2.77 12.08 6.51
CA LEU A 81 3.56 10.88 6.71
C LEU A 81 4.69 10.79 5.66
N PRO A 82 5.87 10.25 6.04
CA PRO A 82 6.96 10.02 5.11
C PRO A 82 6.53 9.19 3.90
N ASP A 83 7.03 9.58 2.72
CA ASP A 83 6.75 8.96 1.42
C ASP A 83 5.25 8.82 1.05
N SER A 84 4.37 9.58 1.71
CA SER A 84 2.92 9.54 1.47
C SER A 84 2.34 8.12 1.57
N GLN A 85 2.74 7.38 2.59
CA GLN A 85 2.33 5.99 2.81
C GLN A 85 2.20 5.65 4.29
N ILE A 86 1.39 4.65 4.59
CA ILE A 86 1.13 4.15 5.95
C ILE A 86 1.91 2.87 6.16
N LEU A 87 2.60 2.74 7.29
CA LEU A 87 3.06 1.45 7.81
C LEU A 87 1.86 0.75 8.48
N LEU A 88 1.40 -0.35 7.91
CA LEU A 88 0.29 -1.12 8.48
C LEU A 88 0.80 -2.04 9.60
N THR A 89 1.87 -2.78 9.33
CA THR A 89 2.48 -3.72 10.28
C THR A 89 3.85 -4.19 9.76
N THR A 90 4.55 -4.98 10.58
CA THR A 90 5.69 -5.80 10.16
C THR A 90 5.25 -7.27 10.03
N ILE A 91 5.74 -7.95 9.00
CA ILE A 91 5.51 -9.38 8.77
C ILE A 91 6.86 -10.09 8.74
N THR A 92 7.01 -11.14 9.55
CA THR A 92 8.17 -12.03 9.51
C THR A 92 7.96 -13.12 8.47
N VAL A 93 8.84 -13.17 7.48
CA VAL A 93 8.91 -14.25 6.49
C VAL A 93 9.88 -15.31 7.01
N GLY A 94 9.37 -16.51 7.27
CA GLY A 94 10.17 -17.69 7.64
C GLY A 94 10.55 -18.54 6.43
N ARG A 95 11.33 -19.60 6.67
CA ARG A 95 11.51 -20.71 5.72
C ARG A 95 10.45 -21.79 5.92
#